data_AF-A0A4Q9MZD5-F1
#
_entry.id   AF-A0A4Q9MZD5-F1
#
_cell.length_a   1.000
_cell.length_b   1.000
_cell.length_c   1.000
_cell.angle_alpha   90.00
_cell.angle_beta   90.00
_cell.angle_gamma   90.00
#
_symmetry.space_group_name_H-M   'P 1'
#
loop_
_entity.id
_entity.type
_entity.pdbx_description
1 polymer ?
#
loop_
_entity_poly.entity_id
_entity_poly.type
_entity_poly.pdbx_seq_one_letter_code
_entity_poly.pdbx_strand_id
1 'polypeptide(L)'
;MPRSYSSYASPPPPYKSPPYTSRTISSTSQYPQSTTQGTATYDSCSTSGPSMRPGAPSETSSLWSTSTYRSKRSRKVPVLVWVLLAFLFVVVLGQNTGYMSTLMDDVSLAQKAANRMKWRAERERWEVEKARHQYEVDRERETRQHEREEHERDKEQWERDQREGREALENDKAEWHRQQQEEHETLEREKEGWARQQREEREAFDREKEGWARERWEEEKHRKDVEWRRRGAFWSEPWAATWQCSGYGTRPYAAHLWDLPGDVDWHEACMDMPIKINGQWMDGPANCQRDKRHIWGTWYVNFGEPQCVPYWDPIRDMGCSPGRSGMRRYEARLMNLRHGDDWDLMCRTTPADISGIHFDHPDSCEDKNGRTGVWDVPDGWC
;
A
#
# COMPACT_ATOMS: atom_id res chain seq x y z
N MET A 1 -71.06 26.33 -6.08
CA MET A 1 -69.59 26.29 -6.22
C MET A 1 -68.99 26.51 -4.83
N PRO A 2 -68.36 25.50 -4.21
CA PRO A 2 -67.86 25.64 -2.85
C PRO A 2 -66.47 26.28 -2.83
N ARG A 3 -66.27 27.20 -1.89
CA ARG A 3 -65.01 27.88 -1.59
C ARG A 3 -64.11 26.93 -0.80
N SER A 4 -62.90 26.69 -1.30
CA SER A 4 -61.85 25.97 -0.59
C SER A 4 -61.06 26.94 0.31
N TYR A 5 -60.95 26.61 1.59
CA TYR A 5 -60.17 27.35 2.58
C TYR A 5 -58.69 26.95 2.47
N SER A 6 -57.82 27.96 2.39
CA SER A 6 -56.37 27.86 2.40
C SER A 6 -55.85 27.55 3.81
N SER A 7 -55.13 26.43 3.97
CA SER A 7 -54.43 26.10 5.21
C SER A 7 -53.09 26.85 5.27
N TYR A 8 -52.95 27.74 6.24
CA TYR A 8 -51.65 28.32 6.61
C TYR A 8 -50.78 27.25 7.28
N ALA A 9 -49.62 26.96 6.69
CA ALA A 9 -48.57 26.18 7.34
C ALA A 9 -47.95 27.01 8.47
N SER A 10 -47.81 26.40 9.64
CA SER A 10 -47.13 27.00 10.80
C SER A 10 -45.62 27.08 10.58
N PRO A 11 -44.93 28.11 11.13
CA PRO A 11 -43.47 28.23 11.01
C PRO A 11 -42.75 27.16 11.85
N PRO A 12 -41.55 26.71 11.43
CA PRO A 12 -40.77 25.73 12.17
C PRO A 12 -40.22 26.31 13.49
N PRO A 13 -40.04 25.47 14.53
CA PRO A 13 -39.51 25.92 15.81
C PRO A 13 -38.02 26.32 15.72
N PRO A 14 -37.54 27.21 16.60
CA PRO A 14 -36.16 27.66 16.60
C PRO A 14 -35.22 26.56 17.11
N TYR A 15 -34.19 26.25 16.33
CA TYR A 15 -33.11 25.34 16.73
C TYR A 15 -32.36 25.90 17.95
N LYS A 16 -32.34 25.13 19.04
CA LYS A 16 -31.48 25.38 20.20
C LYS A 16 -30.13 24.73 19.95
N SER A 17 -29.08 25.55 19.87
CA SER A 17 -27.69 25.11 19.84
C SER A 17 -27.31 24.45 21.18
N PRO A 18 -26.58 23.31 21.19
CA PRO A 18 -26.06 22.73 22.42
C PRO A 18 -24.86 23.55 22.96
N PRO A 19 -24.64 23.54 24.29
CA PRO A 19 -23.59 24.36 24.90
C PRO A 19 -22.20 23.77 24.67
N TYR A 20 -21.28 24.65 24.27
CA TYR A 20 -19.86 24.40 24.14
C TYR A 20 -19.25 24.20 25.53
N THR A 21 -18.78 22.99 25.84
CA THR A 21 -17.98 22.72 27.05
C THR A 21 -16.51 22.79 26.70
N SER A 22 -15.89 23.95 26.96
CA SER A 22 -14.45 24.12 26.91
C SER A 22 -13.81 23.36 28.08
N ARG A 23 -13.21 22.20 27.77
CA ARG A 23 -12.39 21.46 28.73
C ARG A 23 -10.93 21.87 28.55
N THR A 24 -10.46 22.72 29.45
CA THR A 24 -9.05 23.10 29.61
C THR A 24 -8.26 21.87 30.05
N ILE A 25 -7.38 21.35 29.19
CA ILE A 25 -6.41 20.33 29.56
C ILE A 25 -5.09 21.05 29.86
N SER A 26 -4.75 21.13 31.14
CA SER A 26 -3.44 21.57 31.62
C SER A 26 -2.37 20.57 31.18
N SER A 27 -1.38 21.06 30.44
CA SER A 27 -0.20 20.28 30.04
C SER A 27 0.88 20.45 31.12
N THR A 28 1.09 19.40 31.92
CA THR A 28 2.24 19.32 32.84
C THR A 28 3.33 18.49 32.16
N SER A 29 4.31 19.19 31.60
CA SER A 29 5.56 18.63 31.07
C SER A 29 6.59 18.50 32.19
N GLN A 30 7.01 17.26 32.50
CA GLN A 30 8.23 16.98 33.26
C GLN A 30 8.93 15.78 32.62
N TYR A 31 10.00 16.05 31.88
CA TYR A 31 11.06 15.10 31.55
C TYR A 31 12.32 15.50 32.32
N PRO A 32 13.08 14.55 32.88
CA PRO A 32 14.49 14.74 33.16
C PRO A 32 15.36 14.22 31.99
N GLN A 33 16.36 15.01 31.65
CA GLN A 33 17.39 14.78 30.65
C GLN A 33 18.36 13.66 31.08
N SER A 34 18.87 12.90 30.11
CA SER A 34 20.06 12.06 30.27
C SER A 34 20.97 12.26 29.07
N THR A 35 22.13 12.82 29.37
CA THR A 35 23.21 13.25 28.48
C THR A 35 23.97 12.05 27.90
N THR A 36 24.29 12.08 26.60
CA THR A 36 25.27 11.19 25.97
C THR A 36 26.30 12.02 25.21
N GLN A 37 27.58 11.83 25.54
CA GLN A 37 28.75 12.26 24.76
C GLN A 37 29.80 11.14 24.77
N GLY A 38 30.50 10.99 23.63
CA GLY A 38 31.78 10.29 23.48
C GLY A 38 31.67 8.96 22.72
N THR A 39 31.77 8.92 21.38
CA THR A 39 32.95 8.92 20.48
C THR A 39 33.79 7.63 20.44
N ALA A 40 34.10 7.23 19.19
CA ALA A 40 35.18 6.35 18.71
C ALA A 40 34.90 4.83 18.79
N THR A 41 35.25 3.96 17.83
CA THR A 41 35.90 4.01 16.50
C THR A 41 35.88 2.57 15.95
N TYR A 42 36.03 2.42 14.62
CA TYR A 42 36.60 1.28 13.88
C TYR A 42 35.68 0.13 13.38
N ASP A 43 35.46 0.16 12.06
CA ASP A 43 35.75 -0.84 11.02
C ASP A 43 35.14 -2.27 11.00
N SER A 44 34.31 -2.44 9.96
CA SER A 44 34.51 -3.34 8.80
C SER A 44 34.40 -4.87 8.95
N CYS A 45 33.34 -5.43 8.35
CA CYS A 45 33.32 -6.43 7.25
C CYS A 45 31.95 -7.16 7.26
N SER A 46 31.08 -6.92 6.27
CA SER A 46 30.93 -7.68 5.01
C SER A 46 30.16 -9.01 5.17
N THR A 47 28.85 -9.04 4.91
CA THR A 47 28.12 -9.36 3.65
C THR A 47 27.68 -10.83 3.51
N SER A 48 26.35 -11.01 3.50
CA SER A 48 25.52 -11.92 2.68
C SER A 48 25.78 -13.43 2.63
N GLY A 49 24.74 -14.22 2.97
CA GLY A 49 24.58 -15.68 2.73
C GLY A 49 24.41 -16.05 1.24
N PRO A 50 23.63 -17.09 0.82
CA PRO A 50 22.66 -17.92 1.57
C PRO A 50 22.59 -19.44 1.15
N SER A 51 21.58 -20.15 1.70
CA SER A 51 20.65 -21.05 0.96
C SER A 51 20.76 -22.60 1.02
N MET A 52 19.60 -23.19 1.36
CA MET A 52 18.95 -24.45 0.88
C MET A 52 19.33 -25.85 1.44
N ARG A 53 18.27 -26.45 2.01
CA ARG A 53 17.90 -27.87 2.31
C ARG A 53 17.76 -28.74 1.02
N PRO A 54 17.26 -30.01 1.05
CA PRO A 54 17.42 -31.16 1.96
C PRO A 54 17.67 -32.50 1.19
N GLY A 55 17.92 -33.61 1.91
CA GLY A 55 17.85 -34.96 1.32
C GLY A 55 18.18 -36.09 2.31
N ALA A 56 17.15 -36.78 2.80
CA ALA A 56 17.25 -38.07 3.51
C ALA A 56 17.15 -39.23 2.49
N PRO A 57 17.05 -40.52 2.87
CA PRO A 57 17.49 -41.27 4.07
C PRO A 57 18.27 -42.57 3.69
N SER A 58 18.90 -43.26 4.65
CA SER A 58 18.80 -44.74 4.79
C SER A 58 19.75 -45.33 5.86
N GLU A 59 19.16 -46.27 6.63
CA GLU A 59 19.73 -47.56 7.05
C GLU A 59 20.95 -47.59 7.97
N THR A 60 20.72 -47.76 9.27
CA THR A 60 20.80 -49.03 10.03
C THR A 60 22.21 -49.55 10.33
N SER A 61 22.37 -50.02 11.57
CA SER A 61 23.17 -51.18 11.98
C SER A 61 24.50 -50.95 12.74
N SER A 62 24.47 -51.46 13.97
CA SER A 62 25.46 -52.37 14.57
C SER A 62 26.87 -51.87 14.87
N LEU A 63 27.08 -51.57 16.15
CA LEU A 63 28.37 -51.43 16.82
C LEU A 63 29.03 -52.78 17.16
N TRP A 64 29.27 -53.68 16.21
CA TRP A 64 30.16 -54.84 16.43
C TRP A 64 30.81 -55.30 15.11
N SER A 65 32.10 -54.99 14.88
CA SER A 65 33.09 -55.94 14.29
C SER A 65 34.46 -55.31 14.02
N THR A 66 35.44 -55.84 14.76
CA THR A 66 36.76 -56.30 14.31
C THR A 66 37.34 -55.77 13.00
N SER A 67 38.47 -55.06 13.12
CA SER A 67 39.52 -55.07 12.10
C SER A 67 40.86 -55.46 12.71
N THR A 68 41.48 -56.43 12.04
CA THR A 68 42.60 -57.25 12.45
C THR A 68 43.92 -56.64 11.94
N TYR A 69 44.81 -56.24 12.85
CA TYR A 69 46.23 -56.08 12.50
C TYR A 69 47.05 -57.24 13.09
N ARG A 70 47.25 -58.25 12.23
CA ARG A 70 47.98 -59.48 12.50
C ARG A 70 49.48 -59.25 12.32
N SER A 71 50.16 -58.75 13.35
CA SER A 71 51.62 -58.72 13.40
C SER A 71 52.16 -60.06 13.93
N LYS A 72 52.59 -60.93 13.02
CA LYS A 72 53.40 -62.13 13.31
C LYS A 72 54.74 -61.71 13.93
N ARG A 73 54.86 -61.78 15.26
CA ARG A 73 56.16 -61.71 15.96
C ARG A 73 56.49 -63.10 16.49
N SER A 74 57.31 -63.82 15.71
CA SER A 74 58.01 -65.03 16.11
C SER A 74 58.83 -64.71 17.37
N ARG A 75 58.29 -65.06 18.55
CA ARG A 75 59.03 -65.04 19.81
C ARG A 75 59.78 -66.35 19.90
N LYS A 76 61.09 -66.29 19.64
CA LYS A 76 62.03 -67.31 20.10
C LYS A 76 61.88 -67.42 21.61
N VAL A 77 61.23 -68.48 22.08
CA VAL A 77 61.11 -68.78 23.51
C VAL A 77 62.53 -69.00 24.03
N PRO A 78 63.03 -68.21 25.00
CA PRO A 78 64.37 -68.37 25.51
C PRO A 78 64.51 -69.76 26.14
N VAL A 79 65.66 -70.40 25.93
CA VAL A 79 65.96 -71.77 26.40
C VAL A 79 65.58 -72.00 27.87
N LEU A 80 65.66 -70.96 28.71
CA LEU A 80 65.20 -70.94 30.10
C LEU A 80 63.73 -71.35 30.32
N VAL A 81 62.81 -70.98 29.41
CA VAL A 81 61.40 -71.35 29.52
C VAL A 81 61.18 -72.82 29.18
N TRP A 82 61.95 -73.37 28.24
CA TRP A 82 61.94 -74.81 27.97
C TRP A 82 62.53 -75.61 29.13
N VAL A 83 63.56 -75.09 29.80
CA VAL A 83 64.10 -75.71 31.03
C VAL A 83 63.08 -75.67 32.17
N LEU A 84 62.37 -74.55 32.37
CA LEU A 84 61.31 -74.44 33.38
C LEU A 84 60.11 -75.34 33.07
N LEU A 85 59.69 -75.42 31.80
CA LEU A 85 58.60 -76.32 31.39
C LEU A 85 59.01 -77.78 31.51
N ALA A 86 60.25 -78.14 31.17
CA ALA A 86 60.76 -79.49 31.40
C ALA A 86 60.83 -79.82 32.89
N PHE A 87 61.28 -78.88 33.74
CA PHE A 87 61.27 -79.05 35.19
C PHE A 87 59.85 -79.23 35.74
N LEU A 88 58.90 -78.38 35.34
CA LEU A 88 57.49 -78.53 35.71
C LEU A 88 56.89 -79.83 35.20
N PHE A 89 57.25 -80.27 33.99
CA PHE A 89 56.78 -81.53 33.43
C PHE A 89 57.34 -82.73 34.20
N VAL A 90 58.61 -82.68 34.63
CA VAL A 90 59.22 -83.69 35.51
C VAL A 90 58.55 -83.69 36.89
N VAL A 91 58.21 -82.53 37.44
CA VAL A 91 57.45 -82.42 38.71
C VAL A 91 56.04 -83.02 38.54
N VAL A 92 55.33 -82.70 37.45
CA VAL A 92 53.99 -83.24 37.18
C VAL A 92 54.05 -84.76 36.95
N LEU A 93 55.04 -85.27 36.22
CA LEU A 93 55.23 -86.72 36.06
C LEU A 93 55.61 -87.40 37.39
N GLY A 94 56.45 -86.78 38.22
CA GLY A 94 56.78 -87.26 39.55
C GLY A 94 55.57 -87.28 40.50
N GLN A 95 54.67 -86.31 40.37
CA GLN A 95 53.39 -86.26 41.09
C GLN A 95 52.40 -87.31 40.57
N ASN A 96 52.38 -87.60 39.26
CA ASN A 96 51.42 -88.52 38.66
C ASN A 96 51.85 -90.00 38.74
N THR A 97 53.17 -90.27 38.89
CA THR A 97 53.73 -91.62 39.06
C THR A 97 53.88 -92.04 40.53
N GLY A 98 53.56 -91.15 41.47
CA GLY A 98 53.57 -91.44 42.91
C GLY A 98 54.95 -91.43 43.58
N TYR A 99 56.00 -90.95 42.90
CA TYR A 99 57.37 -90.88 43.43
C TYR A 99 57.65 -89.59 44.24
N MET A 100 56.81 -88.56 44.10
CA MET A 100 56.86 -87.33 44.90
C MET A 100 55.55 -87.14 45.66
N SER A 101 55.62 -87.18 46.99
CA SER A 101 54.48 -86.95 47.88
C SER A 101 53.95 -85.53 47.68
N THR A 102 52.70 -85.40 47.25
CA THR A 102 52.03 -84.10 47.24
C THR A 102 51.59 -83.75 48.65
N LEU A 103 51.63 -82.46 49.00
CA LEU A 103 51.21 -81.91 50.29
C LEU A 103 49.68 -82.05 50.55
N MET A 104 49.00 -82.91 49.79
CA MET A 104 47.56 -83.16 49.80
C MET A 104 47.20 -84.64 49.99
N ASP A 105 48.16 -85.50 50.36
CA ASP A 105 47.90 -86.93 50.63
C ASP A 105 47.70 -87.30 52.10
N ASP A 106 47.78 -86.35 53.04
CA ASP A 106 47.48 -86.58 54.47
C ASP A 106 45.98 -86.50 54.82
N VAL A 107 45.09 -86.64 53.83
CA VAL A 107 43.64 -86.61 54.06
C VAL A 107 43.05 -88.00 53.80
N SER A 108 42.59 -88.66 54.88
CA SER A 108 41.98 -89.99 54.82
C SER A 108 40.83 -90.06 53.81
N LEU A 109 40.60 -91.24 53.20
CA LEU A 109 39.51 -91.45 52.24
C LEU A 109 38.13 -91.06 52.80
N ALA A 110 37.91 -91.26 54.11
CA ALA A 110 36.72 -90.84 54.82
C ALA A 110 36.56 -89.31 54.85
N GLN A 111 37.65 -88.57 55.04
CA GLN A 111 37.66 -87.11 55.09
C GLN A 111 37.57 -86.47 53.69
N LYS A 112 38.15 -87.11 52.65
CA LYS A 112 37.90 -86.76 51.25
C LYS A 112 36.43 -87.00 50.87
N ALA A 113 35.80 -88.07 51.36
CA ALA A 113 34.37 -88.34 51.15
C ALA A 113 33.48 -87.32 51.90
N ALA A 114 33.79 -86.99 53.15
CA ALA A 114 33.08 -85.97 53.93
C ALA A 114 33.17 -84.58 53.28
N ASN A 115 34.35 -84.20 52.78
CA ASN A 115 34.52 -82.97 52.02
C ASN A 115 33.67 -83.01 50.73
N ARG A 116 33.73 -84.07 49.93
CA ARG A 116 32.88 -84.17 48.73
C ARG A 116 31.38 -84.04 49.04
N MET A 117 30.91 -84.55 50.16
CA MET A 117 29.51 -84.35 50.61
C MET A 117 29.24 -82.90 51.01
N LYS A 118 30.16 -82.25 51.73
CA LYS A 118 30.06 -80.82 52.08
C LYS A 118 30.04 -79.92 50.85
N TRP A 119 30.93 -80.18 49.89
CA TRP A 119 31.02 -79.46 48.62
C TRP A 119 29.79 -79.69 47.73
N ARG A 120 29.17 -80.88 47.76
CA ARG A 120 27.88 -81.13 47.08
C ARG A 120 26.75 -80.32 47.72
N ALA A 121 26.65 -80.34 49.05
CA ALA A 121 25.65 -79.57 49.78
C ALA A 121 25.84 -78.05 49.67
N GLU A 122 27.07 -77.58 49.50
CA GLU A 122 27.39 -76.17 49.23
C GLU A 122 27.07 -75.78 47.78
N ARG A 123 27.37 -76.67 46.82
CA ARG A 123 27.00 -76.47 45.42
C ARG A 123 25.49 -76.45 45.21
N GLU A 124 24.75 -77.34 45.86
CA GLU A 124 23.28 -77.33 45.84
C GLU A 124 22.72 -76.04 46.44
N ARG A 125 23.28 -75.57 47.56
CA ARG A 125 22.89 -74.28 48.14
C ARG A 125 23.18 -73.10 47.21
N TRP A 126 24.35 -73.11 46.58
CA TRP A 126 24.76 -72.07 45.64
C TRP A 126 23.90 -72.07 44.36
N GLU A 127 23.52 -73.22 43.83
CA GLU A 127 22.60 -73.31 42.69
C GLU A 127 21.20 -72.78 43.05
N VAL A 128 20.70 -73.07 44.26
CA VAL A 128 19.43 -72.51 44.75
C VAL A 128 19.52 -70.98 44.92
N GLU A 129 20.63 -70.48 45.48
CA GLU A 129 20.87 -69.04 45.64
C GLU A 129 20.98 -68.33 44.29
N LYS A 130 21.70 -68.94 43.32
CA LYS A 130 21.82 -68.43 41.96
C LYS A 130 20.48 -68.40 41.24
N ALA A 131 19.67 -69.45 41.38
CA ALA A 131 18.32 -69.48 40.82
C ALA A 131 17.42 -68.39 41.42
N ARG A 132 17.52 -68.14 42.74
CA ARG A 132 16.82 -67.03 43.40
C ARG A 132 17.29 -65.67 42.89
N HIS A 133 18.59 -65.45 42.81
CA HIS A 133 19.15 -64.20 42.32
C HIS A 133 18.77 -63.96 40.85
N GLN A 134 18.81 -64.99 40.01
CA GLN A 134 18.39 -64.90 38.61
C GLN A 134 16.91 -64.49 38.51
N TYR A 135 16.04 -65.13 39.29
CA TYR A 135 14.63 -64.76 39.36
C TYR A 135 14.40 -63.31 39.81
N GLU A 136 15.13 -62.85 40.83
CA GLU A 136 15.04 -61.45 41.30
C GLU A 136 15.50 -60.45 40.23
N VAL A 137 16.59 -60.76 39.51
CA VAL A 137 17.11 -59.93 38.40
C VAL A 137 16.15 -59.90 37.23
N ASP A 138 15.57 -61.04 36.86
CA ASP A 138 14.61 -61.11 35.75
C ASP A 138 13.34 -60.34 36.11
N ARG A 139 12.84 -60.48 37.35
CA ARG A 139 11.71 -59.68 37.85
C ARG A 139 12.01 -58.18 37.85
N GLU A 140 13.20 -57.77 38.29
CA GLU A 140 13.61 -56.35 38.28
C GLU A 140 13.80 -55.83 36.84
N ARG A 141 14.21 -56.70 35.91
CA ARG A 141 14.33 -56.35 34.50
C ARG A 141 12.98 -56.11 33.87
N GLU A 142 12.00 -56.97 34.18
CA GLU A 142 10.61 -56.82 33.75
C GLU A 142 9.98 -55.54 34.30
N THR A 143 10.16 -55.24 35.59
CA THR A 143 9.63 -53.98 36.17
C THR A 143 10.26 -52.76 35.51
N ARG A 144 11.58 -52.74 35.34
CA ARG A 144 12.27 -51.63 34.64
C ARG A 144 11.87 -51.52 33.18
N GLN A 145 11.49 -52.62 32.53
CA GLN A 145 11.00 -52.59 31.16
C GLN A 145 9.59 -51.99 31.11
N HIS A 146 8.70 -52.41 32.01
CA HIS A 146 7.36 -51.85 32.14
C HIS A 146 7.41 -50.34 32.43
N GLU A 147 8.23 -49.91 33.39
CA GLU A 147 8.42 -48.49 33.71
C GLU A 147 8.93 -47.67 32.51
N ARG A 148 9.80 -48.24 31.68
CA ARG A 148 10.26 -47.58 30.44
C ARG A 148 9.14 -47.45 29.42
N GLU A 149 8.36 -48.51 29.21
CA GLU A 149 7.23 -48.50 28.29
C GLU A 149 6.14 -47.51 28.73
N GLU A 150 5.86 -47.41 30.04
CA GLU A 150 4.97 -46.38 30.59
C GLU A 150 5.54 -44.97 30.39
N HIS A 151 6.82 -44.77 30.70
CA HIS A 151 7.47 -43.47 30.51
C HIS A 151 7.47 -43.03 29.03
N GLU A 152 7.67 -43.96 28.09
CA GLU A 152 7.58 -43.68 26.66
C GLU A 152 6.15 -43.29 26.24
N ARG A 153 5.13 -43.99 26.74
CA ARG A 153 3.72 -43.64 26.49
C ARG A 153 3.35 -42.27 27.03
N ASP A 154 3.76 -41.97 28.25
CA ASP A 154 3.54 -40.67 28.89
C ASP A 154 4.22 -39.55 28.11
N LYS A 155 5.46 -39.80 27.65
CA LYS A 155 6.20 -38.85 26.81
C LYS A 155 5.49 -38.62 25.48
N GLU A 156 5.07 -39.68 24.79
CA GLU A 156 4.35 -39.56 23.54
C GLU A 156 3.03 -38.81 23.69
N GLN A 157 2.30 -39.09 24.79
CA GLN A 157 1.07 -38.39 25.11
C GLN A 157 1.33 -36.91 25.38
N TRP A 158 2.32 -36.60 26.23
CA TRP A 158 2.72 -35.22 26.50
C TRP A 158 3.12 -34.48 25.22
N GLU A 159 3.84 -35.13 24.31
CA GLU A 159 4.21 -34.53 23.02
C GLU A 159 3.00 -34.30 22.10
N ARG A 160 2.00 -35.19 22.12
CA ARG A 160 0.73 -35.01 21.40
C ARG A 160 -0.03 -33.81 21.97
N ASP A 161 -0.24 -33.77 23.28
CA ASP A 161 -0.94 -32.69 23.97
C ASP A 161 -0.25 -31.34 23.73
N GLN A 162 1.09 -31.31 23.70
CA GLN A 162 1.86 -30.11 23.35
C GLN A 162 1.68 -29.67 21.90
N ARG A 163 1.60 -30.61 20.94
CA ARG A 163 1.34 -30.29 19.54
C ARG A 163 -0.07 -29.73 19.38
N GLU A 164 -1.06 -30.43 19.92
CA GLU A 164 -2.46 -30.00 19.88
C GLU A 164 -2.67 -28.64 20.56
N GLY A 165 -2.03 -28.41 21.72
CA GLY A 165 -2.09 -27.12 22.40
C GLY A 165 -1.45 -25.98 21.60
N ARG A 166 -0.34 -26.24 20.89
CA ARG A 166 0.27 -25.24 19.99
C ARG A 166 -0.60 -24.95 18.78
N GLU A 167 -1.12 -25.98 18.14
CA GLU A 167 -2.01 -25.84 16.97
C GLU A 167 -3.30 -25.10 17.34
N ALA A 168 -3.89 -25.40 18.51
CA ALA A 168 -5.05 -24.67 19.02
C ALA A 168 -4.74 -23.18 19.23
N LEU A 169 -3.59 -22.86 19.85
CA LEU A 169 -3.17 -21.46 20.05
C LEU A 169 -2.93 -20.72 18.72
N GLU A 170 -2.32 -21.39 17.74
CA GLU A 170 -2.11 -20.82 16.40
C GLU A 170 -3.42 -20.57 15.67
N ASN A 171 -4.38 -21.50 15.78
CA ASN A 171 -5.71 -21.35 15.20
C ASN A 171 -6.49 -20.21 15.85
N ASP A 172 -6.53 -20.14 17.18
CA ASP A 172 -7.17 -19.03 17.92
C ASP A 172 -6.55 -17.68 17.54
N LYS A 173 -5.22 -17.63 17.42
CA LYS A 173 -4.50 -16.43 17.00
C LYS A 173 -4.86 -16.04 15.56
N ALA A 174 -4.94 -17.01 14.65
CA ALA A 174 -5.33 -16.77 13.26
C ALA A 174 -6.78 -16.29 13.15
N GLU A 175 -7.70 -16.87 13.93
CA GLU A 175 -9.09 -16.43 14.04
C GLU A 175 -9.18 -14.99 14.54
N TRP A 176 -8.47 -14.68 15.62
CA TRP A 176 -8.41 -13.33 16.16
C TRP A 176 -7.89 -12.32 15.13
N HIS A 177 -6.82 -12.65 14.40
CA HIS A 177 -6.30 -11.79 13.34
C HIS A 177 -7.28 -11.59 12.19
N ARG A 178 -8.01 -12.65 11.77
CA ARG A 178 -9.06 -12.53 10.75
C ARG A 178 -10.18 -11.59 11.19
N GLN A 179 -10.67 -11.76 12.42
CA GLN A 179 -11.72 -10.88 12.97
C GLN A 179 -11.27 -9.42 13.02
N GLN A 180 -10.02 -9.16 13.42
CA GLN A 180 -9.47 -7.81 13.44
C GLN A 180 -9.31 -7.22 12.04
N GLN A 181 -8.92 -8.02 11.04
CA GLN A 181 -8.86 -7.57 9.65
C GLN A 181 -10.24 -7.22 9.11
N GLU A 182 -11.23 -8.07 9.34
CA GLU A 182 -12.61 -7.81 8.92
C GLU A 182 -13.18 -6.56 9.59
N GLU A 183 -12.96 -6.38 10.89
CA GLU A 183 -13.38 -5.17 11.63
C GLU A 183 -12.66 -3.91 11.11
N HIS A 184 -11.36 -4.00 10.83
CA HIS A 184 -10.63 -2.87 10.27
C HIS A 184 -11.12 -2.53 8.86
N GLU A 185 -11.35 -3.52 8.00
CA GLU A 185 -11.88 -3.32 6.66
C GLU A 185 -13.30 -2.72 6.67
N THR A 186 -14.17 -3.16 7.59
CA THR A 186 -15.51 -2.58 7.70
C THR A 186 -15.44 -1.13 8.16
N LEU A 187 -14.62 -0.82 9.17
CA LEU A 187 -14.41 0.55 9.64
C LEU A 187 -13.83 1.46 8.55
N GLU A 188 -12.87 0.98 7.75
CA GLU A 188 -12.33 1.76 6.64
C GLU A 188 -13.38 1.99 5.55
N ARG A 189 -14.18 0.97 5.19
CA ARG A 189 -15.30 1.15 4.23
C ARG A 189 -16.34 2.14 4.73
N GLU A 190 -16.66 2.11 6.02
CA GLU A 190 -17.56 3.07 6.64
C GLU A 190 -16.96 4.49 6.58
N LYS A 191 -15.69 4.67 6.95
CA LYS A 191 -14.99 5.95 6.85
C LYS A 191 -14.96 6.48 5.42
N GLU A 192 -14.66 5.64 4.44
CA GLU A 192 -14.71 6.01 3.02
C GLU A 192 -16.13 6.37 2.55
N GLY A 193 -17.14 5.65 3.05
CA GLY A 193 -18.54 5.98 2.83
C GLY A 193 -18.90 7.36 3.36
N TRP A 194 -18.58 7.64 4.63
CA TRP A 194 -18.77 8.94 5.27
C TRP A 194 -18.01 10.05 4.55
N ALA A 195 -16.76 9.80 4.14
CA ALA A 195 -15.95 10.77 3.43
C ALA A 195 -16.52 11.11 2.04
N ARG A 196 -17.05 10.12 1.32
CA ARG A 196 -17.74 10.34 0.03
C ARG A 196 -19.01 11.16 0.21
N GLN A 197 -19.87 10.77 1.15
CA GLN A 197 -21.10 11.51 1.45
C GLN A 197 -20.80 12.98 1.80
N GLN A 198 -19.79 13.22 2.64
CA GLN A 198 -19.37 14.57 3.00
C GLN A 198 -18.85 15.39 1.80
N ARG A 199 -18.16 14.77 0.83
CA ARG A 199 -17.76 15.45 -0.40
C ARG A 199 -18.96 15.81 -1.25
N GLU A 200 -19.87 14.87 -1.47
CA GLU A 200 -21.08 15.09 -2.25
C GLU A 200 -21.97 16.19 -1.65
N GLU A 201 -22.14 16.20 -0.33
CA GLU A 201 -22.87 17.26 0.39
C GLU A 201 -22.20 18.63 0.23
N ARG A 202 -20.86 18.69 0.34
CA ARG A 202 -20.10 19.95 0.14
C ARG A 202 -20.20 20.45 -1.28
N GLU A 203 -20.03 19.57 -2.27
CA GLU A 203 -20.16 19.93 -3.68
C GLU A 203 -21.60 20.35 -4.00
N ALA A 204 -22.60 19.70 -3.42
CA ALA A 204 -24.00 20.11 -3.57
C ALA A 204 -24.25 21.49 -2.97
N PHE A 205 -23.73 21.75 -1.77
CA PHE A 205 -23.80 23.05 -1.13
C PHE A 205 -23.06 24.14 -1.93
N ASP A 206 -21.89 23.84 -2.49
CA ASP A 206 -21.14 24.78 -3.32
C ASP A 206 -21.89 25.08 -4.63
N ARG A 207 -22.46 24.07 -5.29
CA ARG A 207 -23.32 24.26 -6.48
C ARG A 207 -24.55 25.10 -6.17
N GLU A 208 -25.18 24.86 -5.02
CA GLU A 208 -26.33 25.65 -4.55
C GLU A 208 -25.92 27.10 -4.29
N LYS A 209 -24.80 27.32 -3.59
CA LYS A 209 -24.25 28.65 -3.30
C LYS A 209 -23.92 29.42 -4.57
N GLU A 210 -23.31 28.77 -5.56
CA GLU A 210 -23.08 29.36 -6.88
C GLU A 210 -24.38 29.68 -7.60
N GLY A 211 -25.39 28.80 -7.52
CA GLY A 211 -26.73 29.05 -8.04
C GLY A 211 -27.36 30.31 -7.45
N TRP A 212 -27.39 30.42 -6.11
CA TRP A 212 -27.87 31.61 -5.40
C TRP A 212 -27.06 32.87 -5.71
N ALA A 213 -25.75 32.74 -5.94
CA ALA A 213 -24.91 33.88 -6.32
C ALA A 213 -25.26 34.37 -7.73
N ARG A 214 -25.48 33.46 -8.69
CA ARG A 214 -25.94 33.80 -10.05
C ARG A 214 -27.31 34.46 -10.03
N GLU A 215 -28.28 33.88 -9.32
CA GLU A 215 -29.63 34.44 -9.22
C GLU A 215 -29.63 35.84 -8.60
N ARG A 216 -28.92 36.04 -7.49
CA ARG A 216 -28.78 37.39 -6.88
C ARG A 216 -28.11 38.38 -7.81
N TRP A 217 -27.10 37.96 -8.55
CA TRP A 217 -26.44 38.82 -9.53
C TRP A 217 -27.39 39.20 -10.67
N GLU A 218 -28.16 38.26 -11.22
CA GLU A 218 -29.17 38.55 -12.25
C GLU A 218 -30.28 39.46 -11.73
N GLU A 219 -30.76 39.25 -10.50
CA GLU A 219 -31.77 40.10 -9.86
C GLU A 219 -31.24 41.52 -9.64
N GLU A 220 -29.99 41.66 -9.19
CA GLU A 220 -29.35 42.97 -9.04
C GLU A 220 -29.26 43.72 -10.38
N LYS A 221 -28.87 43.03 -11.46
CA LYS A 221 -28.82 43.62 -12.81
C LYS A 221 -30.19 44.01 -13.30
N HIS A 222 -31.19 43.15 -13.10
CA HIS A 222 -32.57 43.45 -13.43
C HIS A 222 -33.09 44.66 -12.65
N ARG A 223 -32.79 44.75 -11.35
CA ARG A 223 -33.15 45.89 -10.50
C ARG A 223 -32.52 47.18 -11.02
N LYS A 224 -31.22 47.18 -11.34
CA LYS A 224 -30.52 48.34 -11.92
C LYS A 224 -31.15 48.78 -13.25
N ASP A 225 -31.41 47.84 -14.17
CA ASP A 225 -32.08 48.11 -15.44
C ASP A 225 -33.48 48.74 -15.23
N VAL A 226 -34.27 48.23 -14.29
CA VAL A 226 -35.58 48.80 -13.93
C VAL A 226 -35.45 50.21 -13.33
N GLU A 227 -34.45 50.45 -12.47
CA GLU A 227 -34.20 51.78 -11.90
C GLU A 227 -33.83 52.81 -12.97
N TRP A 228 -32.95 52.46 -13.90
CA TRP A 228 -32.60 53.31 -15.02
C TRP A 228 -33.80 53.61 -15.93
N ARG A 229 -34.59 52.57 -16.26
CA ARG A 229 -35.84 52.75 -17.05
C ARG A 229 -36.85 53.65 -16.36
N ARG A 230 -36.98 53.58 -15.03
CA ARG A 230 -37.85 54.48 -14.25
C ARG A 230 -37.41 55.94 -14.33
N ARG A 231 -36.10 56.19 -14.49
CA ARG A 231 -35.53 57.52 -14.71
C ARG A 231 -35.64 57.97 -16.17
N GLY A 232 -36.17 57.13 -17.06
CA GLY A 232 -36.30 57.41 -18.48
C GLY A 232 -35.14 56.88 -19.33
N ALA A 233 -34.00 56.49 -18.74
CA ALA A 233 -32.84 56.04 -19.50
C ALA A 233 -32.93 54.55 -19.84
N PHE A 234 -32.70 54.18 -21.10
CA PHE A 234 -32.68 52.78 -21.51
C PHE A 234 -31.79 52.54 -22.74
N TRP A 235 -31.29 51.31 -22.84
CA TRP A 235 -30.62 50.83 -24.05
C TRP A 235 -31.63 50.46 -25.13
N SER A 236 -31.33 50.81 -26.38
CA SER A 236 -32.03 50.23 -27.53
C SER A 236 -31.76 48.73 -27.65
N GLU A 237 -32.48 48.06 -28.55
CA GLU A 237 -32.15 46.68 -28.92
C GLU A 237 -30.68 46.57 -29.38
N PRO A 238 -29.89 45.63 -28.82
CA PRO A 238 -28.50 45.45 -29.23
C PRO A 238 -28.41 44.99 -30.68
N TRP A 239 -27.50 45.58 -31.45
CA TRP A 239 -27.17 45.15 -32.81
C TRP A 239 -25.69 44.81 -32.92
N ALA A 240 -25.32 44.00 -33.89
CA ALA A 240 -23.92 43.75 -34.20
C ALA A 240 -23.25 45.03 -34.71
N ALA A 241 -22.30 45.56 -33.94
CA ALA A 241 -21.62 46.81 -34.27
C ALA A 241 -20.87 46.70 -35.60
N THR A 242 -20.30 45.51 -35.84
CA THR A 242 -19.65 45.16 -37.11
C THR A 242 -20.08 43.76 -37.57
N TRP A 243 -19.84 43.50 -38.85
CA TRP A 243 -20.10 42.21 -39.48
C TRP A 243 -18.96 41.25 -39.17
N GLN A 244 -17.77 41.79 -38.93
CA GLN A 244 -16.55 41.10 -38.56
C GLN A 244 -16.57 40.64 -37.11
N CYS A 245 -15.94 39.49 -36.87
CA CYS A 245 -15.64 39.00 -35.53
C CYS A 245 -14.39 39.72 -34.98
N SER A 246 -14.35 39.92 -33.66
CA SER A 246 -13.21 40.55 -32.98
C SER A 246 -12.25 39.51 -32.36
N GLY A 247 -12.49 38.22 -32.63
CA GLY A 247 -11.71 37.09 -32.11
C GLY A 247 -12.55 35.82 -32.08
N TYR A 248 -11.93 34.69 -31.71
CA TYR A 248 -12.61 33.41 -31.54
C TYR A 248 -13.80 33.53 -30.58
N GLY A 249 -14.96 33.05 -31.03
CA GLY A 249 -16.23 33.11 -30.33
C GLY A 249 -16.72 34.51 -30.00
N THR A 250 -16.07 35.58 -30.48
CA THR A 250 -16.26 36.94 -29.98
C THR A 250 -16.74 37.91 -31.07
N ARG A 251 -17.86 38.58 -30.80
CA ARG A 251 -18.46 39.58 -31.71
C ARG A 251 -18.73 40.91 -30.99
N PRO A 252 -18.45 42.05 -31.64
CA PRO A 252 -18.80 43.34 -31.09
C PRO A 252 -20.30 43.66 -31.32
N TYR A 253 -20.98 44.02 -30.24
CA TYR A 253 -22.36 44.51 -30.22
C TYR A 253 -22.38 45.99 -29.79
N ALA A 254 -23.35 46.75 -30.29
CA ALA A 254 -23.60 48.11 -29.87
C ALA A 254 -25.08 48.33 -29.57
N ALA A 255 -25.36 49.34 -28.74
CA ALA A 255 -26.71 49.77 -28.37
C ALA A 255 -26.67 51.27 -28.08
N HIS A 256 -27.71 52.00 -28.51
CA HIS A 256 -27.86 53.41 -28.23
C HIS A 256 -28.46 53.61 -26.84
N LEU A 257 -27.93 54.59 -26.10
CA LEU A 257 -28.49 55.04 -24.84
C LEU A 257 -29.48 56.18 -25.11
N TRP A 258 -30.74 55.96 -24.79
CA TRP A 258 -31.82 56.91 -25.02
C TRP A 258 -32.32 57.54 -23.72
N ASP A 259 -32.93 58.72 -23.87
CA ASP A 259 -33.73 59.41 -22.83
C ASP A 259 -33.00 59.60 -21.49
N LEU A 260 -31.69 59.83 -21.57
CA LEU A 260 -30.86 60.14 -20.41
C LEU A 260 -31.26 61.50 -19.81
N PRO A 261 -31.57 61.57 -18.50
CA PRO A 261 -31.85 62.82 -17.81
C PRO A 261 -30.67 63.80 -17.90
N GLY A 262 -30.96 65.09 -18.10
CA GLY A 262 -29.93 66.12 -18.32
C GLY A 262 -29.05 66.41 -17.09
N ASP A 263 -29.45 65.96 -15.90
CA ASP A 263 -28.73 66.07 -14.64
C ASP A 263 -27.76 64.90 -14.38
N VAL A 264 -27.76 63.87 -15.24
CA VAL A 264 -26.91 62.68 -15.11
C VAL A 264 -25.72 62.77 -16.07
N ASP A 265 -24.52 62.44 -15.60
CA ASP A 265 -23.36 62.32 -16.48
C ASP A 265 -23.52 61.14 -17.45
N TRP A 266 -23.43 61.44 -18.74
CA TRP A 266 -23.67 60.46 -19.80
C TRP A 266 -22.67 59.32 -19.82
N HIS A 267 -21.42 59.59 -19.43
CA HIS A 267 -20.37 58.59 -19.46
C HIS A 267 -20.53 57.64 -18.26
N GLU A 268 -20.81 58.18 -17.07
CA GLU A 268 -21.14 57.40 -15.88
C GLU A 268 -22.37 56.51 -16.13
N ALA A 269 -23.45 57.06 -16.66
CA ALA A 269 -24.64 56.28 -17.00
C ALA A 269 -24.34 55.19 -18.03
N CYS A 270 -23.63 55.54 -19.10
CA CYS A 270 -23.27 54.58 -20.14
C CYS A 270 -22.41 53.42 -19.60
N MET A 271 -21.46 53.68 -18.70
CA MET A 271 -20.57 52.66 -18.15
C MET A 271 -21.22 51.80 -17.05
N ASP A 272 -22.17 52.32 -16.27
CA ASP A 272 -22.83 51.56 -15.18
C ASP A 272 -24.08 50.78 -15.62
N MET A 273 -24.70 51.14 -16.75
CA MET A 273 -25.98 50.57 -17.16
C MET A 273 -25.85 49.16 -17.75
N PRO A 274 -26.49 48.14 -17.12
CA PRO A 274 -26.47 46.78 -17.64
C PRO A 274 -27.37 46.62 -18.86
N ILE A 275 -27.04 45.63 -19.69
CA ILE A 275 -27.81 45.25 -20.88
C ILE A 275 -27.89 43.74 -21.00
N LYS A 276 -28.97 43.23 -21.60
CA LYS A 276 -29.11 41.81 -21.91
C LYS A 276 -28.81 41.57 -23.39
N ILE A 277 -27.77 40.81 -23.70
CA ILE A 277 -27.39 40.45 -25.08
C ILE A 277 -27.42 38.93 -25.18
N ASN A 278 -28.07 38.39 -26.22
CA ASN A 278 -28.25 36.95 -26.43
C ASN A 278 -28.76 36.17 -25.21
N GLY A 279 -29.58 36.82 -24.36
CA GLY A 279 -30.16 36.19 -23.17
C GLY A 279 -29.29 36.25 -21.91
N GLN A 280 -28.07 36.79 -21.96
CA GLN A 280 -27.19 36.95 -20.82
C GLN A 280 -27.02 38.43 -20.46
N TRP A 281 -26.98 38.73 -19.16
CA TRP A 281 -26.71 40.08 -18.68
C TRP A 281 -25.24 40.45 -18.86
N MET A 282 -25.00 41.70 -19.20
CA MET A 282 -23.70 42.34 -19.29
C MET A 282 -23.71 43.56 -18.36
N ASP A 283 -22.62 43.75 -17.60
CA ASP A 283 -22.54 44.81 -16.60
C ASP A 283 -22.58 46.21 -17.21
N GLY A 284 -21.64 46.48 -18.10
CA GLY A 284 -21.47 47.74 -18.78
C GLY A 284 -20.68 47.50 -20.07
N PRO A 285 -20.69 48.45 -20.99
CA PRO A 285 -19.94 48.34 -22.24
C PRO A 285 -18.43 48.38 -21.98
N ALA A 286 -17.67 47.78 -22.90
CA ALA A 286 -16.22 47.91 -22.94
C ALA A 286 -15.79 49.34 -23.30
N ASN A 287 -16.63 50.07 -24.04
CA ASN A 287 -16.40 51.46 -24.40
C ASN A 287 -17.72 52.22 -24.59
N CYS A 288 -17.72 53.50 -24.21
CA CYS A 288 -18.80 54.45 -24.38
C CYS A 288 -18.40 55.56 -25.33
N GLN A 289 -19.19 55.76 -26.38
CA GLN A 289 -18.95 56.79 -27.38
C GLN A 289 -20.16 57.73 -27.47
N ARG A 290 -19.91 58.97 -27.86
CA ARG A 290 -20.94 59.99 -28.04
C ARG A 290 -20.64 60.87 -29.25
N ASP A 291 -21.65 61.08 -30.08
CA ASP A 291 -21.64 62.12 -31.11
C ASP A 291 -22.59 63.29 -30.74
N LYS A 292 -22.93 64.16 -31.69
CA LYS A 292 -23.83 65.31 -31.43
C LYS A 292 -25.27 64.92 -31.09
N ARG A 293 -25.69 63.68 -31.36
CA ARG A 293 -27.09 63.22 -31.29
C ARG A 293 -27.28 61.95 -30.46
N HIS A 294 -26.26 61.11 -30.33
CA HIS A 294 -26.37 59.77 -29.79
C HIS A 294 -25.23 59.45 -28.85
N ILE A 295 -25.55 58.66 -27.83
CA ILE A 295 -24.60 57.96 -26.98
C ILE A 295 -24.78 56.48 -27.29
N TRP A 296 -23.69 55.71 -27.37
CA TRP A 296 -23.77 54.26 -27.51
C TRP A 296 -22.65 53.55 -26.75
N GLY A 297 -22.99 52.38 -26.23
CA GLY A 297 -22.04 51.43 -25.67
C GLY A 297 -21.60 50.42 -26.73
N THR A 298 -20.41 49.84 -26.57
CA THR A 298 -19.95 48.68 -27.33
C THR A 298 -19.52 47.56 -26.40
N TRP A 299 -19.99 46.34 -26.64
CA TRP A 299 -19.68 45.13 -25.87
C TRP A 299 -19.00 44.11 -26.77
N TYR A 300 -18.01 43.40 -26.24
CA TYR A 300 -17.41 42.24 -26.91
C TYR A 300 -18.01 40.97 -26.31
N VAL A 301 -18.95 40.37 -27.05
CA VAL A 301 -19.73 39.22 -26.59
C VAL A 301 -19.03 37.95 -27.05
N ASN A 302 -18.62 37.11 -26.10
CA ASN A 302 -17.87 35.87 -26.36
C ASN A 302 -18.70 34.59 -26.17
N PHE A 303 -20.03 34.70 -26.09
CA PHE A 303 -20.95 33.60 -25.88
C PHE A 303 -22.11 33.66 -26.88
N GLY A 304 -22.60 32.50 -27.31
CA GLY A 304 -23.74 32.45 -28.25
C GLY A 304 -23.43 32.99 -29.65
N GLU A 305 -22.15 33.03 -30.05
CA GLU A 305 -21.69 33.59 -31.34
C GLU A 305 -21.16 32.50 -32.29
N PRO A 306 -21.99 31.56 -32.79
CA PRO A 306 -21.51 30.45 -33.64
C PRO A 306 -20.87 30.93 -34.94
N GLN A 307 -21.30 32.09 -35.47
CA GLN A 307 -20.68 32.73 -36.63
C GLN A 307 -19.23 33.22 -36.41
N CYS A 308 -18.77 33.32 -35.17
CA CYS A 308 -17.41 33.75 -34.82
C CYS A 308 -16.54 32.61 -34.30
N VAL A 309 -16.96 31.35 -34.52
CA VAL A 309 -16.21 30.15 -34.13
C VAL A 309 -15.58 29.53 -35.38
N PRO A 310 -14.36 29.96 -35.77
CA PRO A 310 -13.58 29.22 -36.74
C PRO A 310 -13.13 27.88 -36.13
N TYR A 311 -12.68 26.96 -36.98
CA TYR A 311 -12.14 25.67 -36.54
C TYR A 311 -10.91 25.31 -37.38
N TRP A 312 -10.08 24.44 -36.84
CA TRP A 312 -8.90 23.94 -37.54
C TRP A 312 -9.28 22.77 -38.46
N ASP A 313 -8.78 22.79 -39.69
CA ASP A 313 -8.71 21.62 -40.56
C ASP A 313 -7.90 20.49 -39.87
N PRO A 314 -7.90 19.22 -40.34
CA PRO A 314 -7.14 18.17 -39.69
C PRO A 314 -5.68 18.57 -39.45
N ILE A 315 -5.30 18.54 -38.17
CA ILE A 315 -3.98 18.96 -37.69
C ILE A 315 -2.95 17.96 -38.22
N ARG A 316 -1.98 18.46 -38.99
CA ARG A 316 -0.95 17.65 -39.65
C ARG A 316 0.32 17.65 -38.83
N ASP A 317 0.86 16.47 -38.59
CA ASP A 317 2.21 16.28 -38.03
C ASP A 317 3.25 16.56 -39.12
N MET A 318 4.12 17.54 -38.86
CA MET A 318 5.19 17.97 -39.75
C MET A 318 6.55 17.39 -39.35
N GLY A 319 6.59 16.53 -38.32
CA GLY A 319 7.80 15.96 -37.74
C GLY A 319 8.51 16.91 -36.77
N CYS A 320 9.78 16.64 -36.48
CA CYS A 320 10.55 17.44 -35.52
C CYS A 320 10.75 18.88 -36.01
N SER A 321 10.57 19.84 -35.10
CA SER A 321 10.67 21.26 -35.38
C SER A 321 12.11 21.63 -35.81
N PRO A 322 12.29 22.27 -36.97
CA PRO A 322 13.63 22.65 -37.44
C PRO A 322 14.34 23.58 -36.44
N GLY A 323 15.53 23.18 -36.00
CA GLY A 323 16.36 23.99 -35.09
C GLY A 323 15.89 24.02 -33.62
N ARG A 324 14.91 23.19 -33.24
CA ARG A 324 14.42 23.05 -31.86
C ARG A 324 14.40 21.56 -31.48
N SER A 325 15.42 21.12 -30.74
CA SER A 325 15.42 19.76 -30.16
C SER A 325 14.35 19.64 -29.08
N GLY A 326 13.73 18.47 -28.97
CA GLY A 326 12.64 18.17 -28.04
C GLY A 326 11.27 18.68 -28.47
N MET A 327 11.12 19.17 -29.70
CA MET A 327 9.87 19.77 -30.20
C MET A 327 9.41 19.11 -31.51
N ARG A 328 8.12 18.83 -31.60
CA ARG A 328 7.44 18.36 -32.81
C ARG A 328 6.48 19.42 -33.32
N ARG A 329 6.52 19.67 -34.63
CA ARG A 329 5.72 20.70 -35.28
C ARG A 329 4.41 20.13 -35.81
N TYR A 330 3.33 20.85 -35.52
CA TYR A 330 2.01 20.61 -36.07
C TYR A 330 1.51 21.84 -36.84
N GLU A 331 0.79 21.61 -37.93
CA GLU A 331 0.22 22.68 -38.75
C GLU A 331 -1.24 22.36 -39.11
N ALA A 332 -2.10 23.38 -39.08
CA ALA A 332 -3.50 23.25 -39.46
C ALA A 332 -4.03 24.53 -40.09
N ARG A 333 -4.89 24.40 -41.10
CA ARG A 333 -5.52 25.55 -41.75
C ARG A 333 -6.73 26.01 -40.95
N LEU A 334 -6.89 27.32 -40.80
CA LEU A 334 -8.07 27.90 -40.15
C LEU A 334 -9.25 27.98 -41.13
N MET A 335 -10.37 27.39 -40.73
CA MET A 335 -11.59 27.25 -41.51
C MET A 335 -12.74 28.05 -40.89
N ASN A 336 -13.83 28.21 -41.64
CA ASN A 336 -15.03 28.98 -41.23
C ASN A 336 -14.75 30.47 -40.88
N LEU A 337 -13.76 31.05 -41.55
CA LEU A 337 -13.48 32.49 -41.48
C LEU A 337 -14.41 33.26 -42.41
N ARG A 338 -15.00 34.35 -41.91
CA ARG A 338 -15.92 35.14 -42.71
C ARG A 338 -15.15 36.13 -43.60
N HIS A 339 -15.84 36.62 -44.61
CA HIS A 339 -15.29 37.65 -45.47
C HIS A 339 -15.13 38.95 -44.67
N GLY A 340 -13.91 39.49 -44.66
CA GLY A 340 -13.57 40.72 -43.95
C GLY A 340 -13.12 40.53 -42.50
N ASP A 341 -13.18 39.31 -41.94
CA ASP A 341 -12.58 39.04 -40.62
C ASP A 341 -11.06 39.22 -40.67
N ASP A 342 -10.49 39.73 -39.56
CA ASP A 342 -9.05 39.75 -39.36
C ASP A 342 -8.57 38.33 -39.11
N TRP A 343 -7.99 37.75 -40.15
CA TRP A 343 -7.62 36.36 -40.15
C TRP A 343 -6.47 36.04 -39.18
N ASP A 344 -5.55 36.98 -38.97
CA ASP A 344 -4.41 36.82 -38.06
C ASP A 344 -4.92 36.85 -36.63
N LEU A 345 -5.84 37.77 -36.31
CA LEU A 345 -6.50 37.82 -35.01
C LEU A 345 -7.32 36.56 -34.73
N MET A 346 -8.10 36.08 -35.71
CA MET A 346 -8.85 34.83 -35.54
C MET A 346 -7.91 33.66 -35.32
N CYS A 347 -6.79 33.58 -36.06
CA CYS A 347 -5.79 32.54 -35.88
C CYS A 347 -5.18 32.56 -34.47
N ARG A 348 -4.78 33.73 -33.97
CA ARG A 348 -4.17 33.91 -32.65
C ARG A 348 -5.12 33.72 -31.47
N THR A 349 -6.42 33.59 -31.70
CA THR A 349 -7.41 33.45 -30.64
C THR A 349 -8.17 32.12 -30.70
N THR A 350 -7.96 31.32 -31.76
CA THR A 350 -8.65 30.05 -31.92
C THR A 350 -7.89 28.95 -31.17
N PRO A 351 -8.52 28.30 -30.17
CA PRO A 351 -7.88 27.24 -29.41
C PRO A 351 -7.78 25.93 -30.22
N ALA A 352 -6.89 25.03 -29.82
CA ALA A 352 -6.73 23.70 -30.40
C ALA A 352 -6.37 22.68 -29.32
N ASP A 353 -6.86 21.44 -29.49
CA ASP A 353 -6.42 20.30 -28.69
C ASP A 353 -5.53 19.40 -29.54
N ILE A 354 -4.25 19.25 -29.17
CA ILE A 354 -3.26 18.46 -29.90
C ILE A 354 -2.67 17.41 -28.96
N SER A 355 -2.82 16.14 -29.31
CA SER A 355 -2.31 15.00 -28.52
C SER A 355 -2.76 15.01 -27.05
N GLY A 356 -3.98 15.51 -26.78
CA GLY A 356 -4.56 15.61 -25.43
C GLY A 356 -4.10 16.84 -24.63
N ILE A 357 -3.35 17.76 -25.24
CA ILE A 357 -2.93 19.03 -24.64
C ILE A 357 -3.77 20.15 -25.24
N HIS A 358 -4.36 20.98 -24.38
CA HIS A 358 -5.12 22.16 -24.77
C HIS A 358 -4.20 23.36 -25.01
N PHE A 359 -4.39 24.05 -26.13
CA PHE A 359 -3.73 25.29 -26.47
C PHE A 359 -4.78 26.38 -26.66
N ASP A 360 -4.65 27.50 -25.93
CA ASP A 360 -5.53 28.67 -26.09
C ASP A 360 -5.38 29.30 -27.48
N HIS A 361 -4.20 29.15 -28.10
CA HIS A 361 -3.88 29.65 -29.43
C HIS A 361 -2.66 28.92 -30.04
N PRO A 362 -2.41 29.01 -31.35
CA PRO A 362 -1.15 28.57 -31.97
C PRO A 362 0.05 29.40 -31.51
N ASP A 363 1.24 28.82 -31.58
CA ASP A 363 2.51 29.52 -31.31
C ASP A 363 2.79 30.59 -32.37
N SER A 364 2.40 30.32 -33.62
CA SER A 364 2.50 31.29 -34.71
C SER A 364 1.42 31.09 -35.77
N CYS A 365 1.12 32.18 -36.47
CA CYS A 365 0.16 32.24 -37.56
C CYS A 365 0.89 32.61 -38.83
N GLU A 366 0.78 31.76 -39.86
CA GLU A 366 1.49 31.91 -41.12
C GLU A 366 0.52 32.00 -42.31
N ASP A 367 0.83 32.87 -43.27
CA ASP A 367 0.04 33.07 -44.48
C ASP A 367 0.54 32.24 -45.67
N LYS A 368 0.87 30.96 -45.43
CA LYS A 368 1.38 30.07 -46.49
C LYS A 368 0.29 29.61 -47.46
N ASN A 369 -0.98 29.58 -47.01
CA ASN A 369 -2.16 29.19 -47.79
C ASN A 369 -3.41 30.00 -47.42
N GLY A 370 -3.24 31.21 -46.88
CA GLY A 370 -4.35 31.96 -46.29
C GLY A 370 -4.80 31.32 -45.00
N ARG A 371 -4.09 31.59 -43.89
CA ARG A 371 -4.45 31.21 -42.50
C ARG A 371 -4.04 29.81 -42.02
N THR A 372 -2.77 29.63 -41.66
CA THR A 372 -2.28 28.39 -41.00
C THR A 372 -1.81 28.69 -39.58
N GLY A 373 -2.30 27.92 -38.60
CA GLY A 373 -1.76 27.89 -37.24
C GLY A 373 -0.62 26.86 -37.16
N VAL A 374 0.41 27.19 -36.38
CA VAL A 374 1.57 26.35 -36.14
C VAL A 374 1.76 26.17 -34.64
N TRP A 375 1.99 24.93 -34.22
CA TRP A 375 2.28 24.55 -32.83
C TRP A 375 3.59 23.76 -32.78
N ASP A 376 4.49 24.12 -31.88
CA ASP A 376 5.67 23.35 -31.52
C ASP A 376 5.42 22.68 -30.16
N VAL A 377 5.05 21.39 -30.18
CA VAL A 377 4.67 20.62 -28.98
C VAL A 377 5.87 19.84 -28.46
N PRO A 378 6.14 19.84 -27.13
CA PRO A 378 7.21 19.03 -26.55
C PRO A 378 7.06 17.54 -26.87
N ASP A 379 8.10 16.95 -27.44
CA ASP A 379 8.19 15.53 -27.77
C ASP A 379 9.62 15.03 -27.56
N GLY A 380 9.81 14.07 -26.66
CA GLY A 380 11.12 13.49 -26.34
C GLY A 380 11.70 12.55 -27.41
N TRP A 381 10.96 12.29 -28.49
CA TRP A 381 11.47 11.60 -29.68
C TRP A 381 12.12 12.55 -30.71
N CYS A 382 12.02 13.85 -30.45
CA CYS A 382 12.79 14.94 -31.05
C CYS A 382 13.80 15.48 -30.00
#